data_AF-A0ABD4KUS7-F1
#
_entry.id   AF-A0ABD4KUS7-F1
#
_cell.length_a   1.000
_cell.length_b   1.000
_cell.length_c   1.000
_cell.angle_alpha   90.00
_cell.angle_beta   90.00
_cell.angle_gamma   90.00
#
_symmetry.space_group_name_H-M   'P 1'
#
loop_
_entity.id
_entity.type
_entity.pdbx_description
1 polymer ?
#
loop_
_entity_poly.entity_id
_entity_poly.type
_entity_poly.pdbx_seq_one_letter_code
_entity_poly.pdbx_strand_id
1 'polypeptide(L)'
;MTLFFRAFFSVIGAISALLTIFSSVNSQFSTYYAGYVIETYIGIAILSSIISLIITRERSNIDVKISDRVMLNVKYGDIFAEHGITVIPVNDFFDVLVDDEVISRNTL
;
A
#
# COMPACT_ATOMS: atom_id res chain seq x y z
N MET A 1 -10.91 -4.67 -4.17
CA MET A 1 -11.96 -5.12 -3.22
C MET A 1 -11.50 -6.27 -2.31
N THR A 2 -10.93 -7.36 -2.85
CA THR A 2 -10.50 -8.52 -2.03
C THR A 2 -9.45 -8.18 -0.96
N LEU A 3 -8.48 -7.34 -1.27
CA LEU A 3 -7.46 -6.86 -0.31
C LEU A 3 -8.07 -6.08 0.87
N PHE A 4 -9.05 -5.21 0.58
CA PHE A 4 -9.73 -4.43 1.61
C PHE A 4 -10.46 -5.32 2.61
N PHE A 5 -11.26 -6.29 2.14
CA PHE A 5 -11.99 -7.19 3.02
C PHE A 5 -11.04 -8.07 3.85
N ARG A 6 -9.90 -8.51 3.28
CA ARG A 6 -8.87 -9.23 4.04
C ARG A 6 -8.29 -8.37 5.17
N ALA A 7 -7.93 -7.12 4.87
CA ALA A 7 -7.45 -6.18 5.88
C ALA A 7 -8.53 -5.90 6.95
N PHE A 8 -9.79 -5.72 6.52
CA PHE A 8 -10.93 -5.45 7.40
C PHE A 8 -11.17 -6.56 8.42
N PHE A 9 -11.27 -7.81 7.97
CA PHE A 9 -11.45 -8.93 8.90
C PHE A 9 -10.22 -9.16 9.78
N SER A 10 -9.01 -8.89 9.28
CA SER A 10 -7.79 -8.96 10.08
C SER A 10 -7.78 -7.92 11.21
N VAL A 11 -8.20 -6.67 10.92
CA VAL A 11 -8.29 -5.59 11.91
C VAL A 11 -9.36 -5.88 12.96
N ILE A 12 -10.55 -6.36 12.55
CA ILE A 12 -11.59 -6.79 13.49
C ILE A 12 -11.08 -7.89 14.41
N GLY A 13 -10.37 -8.88 13.87
CA GLY A 13 -9.78 -9.96 14.66
C GLY A 13 -8.78 -9.45 15.70
N ALA A 14 -7.90 -8.51 15.32
CA ALA A 14 -6.95 -7.90 16.24
C ALA A 14 -7.63 -7.08 17.35
N ILE A 15 -8.65 -6.28 17.01
CA ILE A 15 -9.43 -5.51 17.99
C ILE A 15 -10.16 -6.46 18.95
N SER A 16 -10.76 -7.54 18.44
CA SER A 16 -11.45 -8.55 19.25
C SER A 16 -10.51 -9.21 20.26
N ALA A 17 -9.29 -9.57 19.84
CA ALA A 17 -8.27 -10.13 20.72
C ALA A 17 -7.88 -9.14 21.84
N LEU A 18 -7.68 -7.85 21.51
CA LEU A 18 -7.39 -6.81 22.50
C LEU A 18 -8.53 -6.61 23.50
N LEU A 19 -9.77 -6.50 23.02
CA LEU A 19 -10.94 -6.38 23.90
C LEU A 19 -11.08 -7.58 24.82
N THR A 20 -10.78 -8.78 24.34
CA THR A 20 -10.79 -10.00 25.15
C THR A 20 -9.74 -9.94 26.27
N ILE A 21 -8.53 -9.46 25.97
CA ILE A 21 -7.48 -9.28 27.00
C ILE A 21 -7.95 -8.27 28.05
N PHE A 22 -8.48 -7.12 27.64
CA PHE A 22 -8.94 -6.10 28.60
C PHE A 22 -10.11 -6.58 29.47
N SER A 23 -11.06 -7.31 28.87
CA SER A 23 -12.17 -7.94 29.59
C SER A 23 -11.70 -9.00 30.60
N SER A 24 -10.66 -9.77 30.24
CA SER A 24 -10.06 -10.78 31.12
C SER A 24 -9.34 -10.16 32.33
N VAL A 25 -8.64 -9.03 32.12
CA VAL A 25 -7.92 -8.33 33.19
C VAL A 25 -8.87 -7.55 34.10
N ASN A 26 -9.95 -6.98 33.56
CA ASN A 26 -10.92 -6.19 34.31
C ASN A 26 -12.35 -6.70 34.10
N SER A 27 -12.90 -7.39 35.10
CA SER A 27 -14.26 -7.94 35.05
C SER A 27 -15.36 -6.86 34.94
N GLN A 28 -15.09 -5.61 35.29
CA GLN A 28 -16.00 -4.47 35.11
C GLN A 28 -15.83 -3.75 33.77
N PHE A 29 -15.00 -4.28 32.87
CA PHE A 29 -14.77 -3.65 31.57
C PHE A 29 -16.06 -3.48 30.75
N SER A 30 -17.02 -4.39 30.92
CA SER A 30 -18.32 -4.33 30.24
C SER A 30 -19.19 -3.15 30.64
N THR A 31 -18.97 -2.58 31.83
CA THR A 31 -19.73 -1.44 32.33
C THR A 31 -19.38 -0.16 31.58
N TYR A 32 -18.18 -0.03 31.00
CA TYR A 32 -17.76 1.17 30.27
C TYR A 32 -18.57 1.44 28.98
N TYR A 33 -19.12 0.40 28.37
CA TYR A 33 -19.93 0.51 27.16
C TYR A 33 -21.40 0.10 27.40
N ALA A 34 -21.78 -0.13 28.66
CA ALA A 34 -23.16 -0.38 29.03
C ALA A 34 -24.02 0.86 28.71
N GLY A 35 -25.05 0.69 27.88
CA GLY A 35 -25.90 1.78 27.39
C GLY A 35 -25.59 2.27 25.98
N TYR A 36 -24.40 2.00 25.45
CA TYR A 36 -23.95 2.44 24.11
C TYR A 36 -23.50 1.28 23.22
N VAL A 37 -24.12 0.11 23.39
CA VAL A 37 -23.71 -1.14 22.72
C VAL A 37 -23.74 -1.00 21.19
N ILE A 38 -24.82 -0.45 20.64
CA ILE A 38 -24.98 -0.27 19.19
C ILE A 38 -23.93 0.71 18.65
N GLU A 39 -23.75 1.85 19.33
CA GLU A 39 -22.76 2.86 18.95
C GLU A 39 -21.34 2.32 18.99
N THR A 40 -21.03 1.47 19.97
CA THR A 40 -19.73 0.81 20.11
C THR A 40 -19.45 -0.11 18.91
N TYR A 41 -20.43 -0.92 18.48
CA TYR A 41 -20.28 -1.78 17.29
C TYR A 41 -20.13 -0.97 16.00
N ILE A 42 -20.92 0.09 15.83
CA ILE A 42 -20.80 1.00 14.69
C ILE A 42 -19.42 1.66 14.69
N GLY A 43 -18.95 2.12 15.85
CA GLY A 43 -17.62 2.71 16.02
C GLY A 43 -16.50 1.74 15.63
N ILE A 44 -16.57 0.48 16.06
CA ILE A 44 -15.60 -0.56 15.67
C ILE A 44 -15.63 -0.81 14.16
N ALA A 45 -16.81 -0.86 13.54
CA ALA A 45 -16.95 -1.06 12.09
C ALA A 45 -16.36 0.11 11.29
N ILE A 46 -16.64 1.36 11.70
CA ILE A 46 -16.08 2.56 11.08
C ILE A 46 -14.55 2.58 11.25
N LEU A 47 -14.05 2.37 12.47
CA LEU A 47 -12.63 2.35 12.78
C LEU A 47 -11.90 1.29 11.93
N SER A 48 -12.44 0.07 11.88
CA SER A 48 -11.89 -1.03 11.09
C SER A 48 -11.88 -0.69 9.60
N SER A 49 -12.91 -0.02 9.10
CA SER A 49 -12.99 0.44 7.70
C SER A 49 -11.91 1.46 7.38
N ILE A 50 -11.73 2.47 8.25
CA ILE A 50 -10.71 3.52 8.06
C ILE A 50 -9.30 2.91 8.06
N ILE A 51 -8.98 2.07 9.04
CA ILE A 51 -7.66 1.40 9.13
C ILE A 51 -7.41 0.55 7.87
N SER A 52 -8.42 -0.20 7.42
CA SER A 52 -8.29 -1.05 6.24
C SER A 52 -8.08 -0.27 4.94
N LEU A 53 -8.71 0.91 4.81
CA LEU A 53 -8.45 1.82 3.69
C LEU A 53 -7.00 2.32 3.70
N ILE A 54 -6.45 2.65 4.87
CA ILE A 54 -5.07 3.09 5.01
C ILE A 54 -4.09 1.97 4.63
N ILE A 55 -4.32 0.75 5.13
CA ILE A 55 -3.46 -0.41 4.85
C ILE A 55 -3.51 -0.80 3.37
N THR A 56 -4.70 -0.76 2.76
CA THR A 56 -4.92 -1.20 1.38
C THR A 56 -4.60 -0.12 0.35
N ARG A 57 -4.23 1.09 0.79
CA ARG A 57 -3.88 2.18 -0.13
C ARG A 57 -2.71 1.77 -1.01
N GLU A 58 -2.87 1.95 -2.31
CA GLU A 58 -1.81 1.69 -3.28
C GLU A 58 -0.55 2.49 -2.93
N ARG A 59 0.59 1.81 -3.03
CA ARG A 59 1.91 2.41 -2.84
C ARG A 59 2.41 2.83 -4.21
N SER A 60 2.71 4.11 -4.38
CA SER A 60 3.30 4.65 -5.61
C SER A 60 4.79 4.32 -5.73
N ASN A 61 5.42 3.86 -4.62
CA ASN A 61 6.83 3.59 -4.53
C ASN A 61 7.09 2.44 -3.53
N ILE A 62 8.00 1.54 -3.90
CA ILE A 62 8.50 0.41 -3.11
C ILE A 62 10.03 0.43 -3.14
N ASP A 63 10.65 0.50 -1.96
CA ASP A 63 12.10 0.37 -1.79
C ASP A 63 12.45 -1.06 -1.34
N VAL A 64 13.37 -1.69 -2.07
CA VAL A 64 13.88 -3.03 -1.79
C VAL A 64 15.39 -2.98 -1.70
N LYS A 65 15.95 -3.27 -0.53
CA LYS A 65 17.41 -3.41 -0.36
C LYS A 65 17.84 -4.77 -0.91
N ILE A 66 18.60 -4.78 -2.01
CA ILE A 66 19.12 -6.01 -2.63
C ILE A 66 20.46 -6.41 -2.00
N SER A 67 21.31 -5.44 -1.69
CA SER A 67 22.58 -5.65 -0.98
C SER A 67 23.00 -4.40 -0.22
N ASP A 68 24.15 -4.42 0.46
CA ASP A 68 24.69 -3.23 1.12
C ASP A 68 25.04 -2.08 0.18
N ARG A 69 25.16 -2.36 -1.13
CA ARG A 69 25.52 -1.36 -2.14
C ARG A 69 24.41 -1.06 -3.14
N VAL A 70 23.32 -1.84 -3.15
CA VAL A 70 22.26 -1.74 -4.16
C VAL A 70 20.90 -1.65 -3.48
N MET A 71 20.21 -0.54 -3.75
CA MET A 71 18.82 -0.29 -3.38
C MET A 71 17.99 -0.20 -4.65
N LEU A 72 17.00 -1.09 -4.77
CA LEU A 72 16.03 -1.10 -5.86
C LEU A 72 14.83 -0.24 -5.46
N ASN A 73 14.56 0.80 -6.24
CA ASN A 73 13.38 1.64 -6.11
C ASN A 73 12.41 1.31 -7.24
N VAL A 74 11.21 0.81 -6.93
CA VAL A 74 10.14 0.53 -7.90
C VAL A 74 9.04 1.54 -7.71
N LYS A 75 8.77 2.34 -8.74
CA LYS A 75 7.80 3.44 -8.68
C LYS A 75 6.97 3.54 -9.94
N TYR A 76 5.77 4.08 -9.78
CA TYR A 76 4.93 4.50 -10.90
C TYR A 76 5.20 5.97 -11.22
N GLY A 77 5.61 6.27 -12.45
CA GLY A 77 5.93 7.63 -12.89
C GLY A 77 6.59 7.70 -14.26
N ASP A 78 7.07 8.89 -14.60
CA ASP A 78 7.85 9.17 -15.80
C ASP A 78 9.34 8.84 -15.58
N ILE A 79 9.93 8.03 -16.46
CA ILE A 79 11.34 7.64 -16.38
C ILE A 79 12.30 8.80 -16.68
N PHE A 80 11.84 9.85 -17.38
CA PHE A 80 12.64 11.03 -17.70
C PHE A 80 12.68 12.05 -16.56
N ALA A 81 11.79 11.93 -15.58
CA ALA A 81 11.82 12.73 -14.35
C ALA A 81 12.90 12.24 -13.36
N GLU A 82 13.56 11.12 -13.66
CA GLU A 82 14.52 10.47 -12.78
C GLU A 82 15.96 10.86 -13.08
N HIS A 83 16.76 10.98 -12.02
CA HIS A 83 18.15 11.42 -12.11
C HIS A 83 19.10 10.22 -12.29
N GLY A 84 20.09 10.36 -13.17
CA GLY A 84 21.14 9.37 -13.39
C GLY A 84 21.08 8.75 -14.78
N ILE A 85 21.33 7.44 -14.86
CA ILE A 85 21.32 6.70 -16.12
C ILE A 85 19.91 6.18 -16.38
N THR A 86 19.28 6.65 -17.46
CA THR A 86 17.98 6.17 -17.92
C THR A 86 18.18 5.15 -19.03
N VAL A 87 17.64 3.94 -18.84
CA VAL A 87 17.66 2.87 -19.84
C VAL A 87 16.35 2.92 -20.62
N ILE A 88 16.43 3.15 -21.94
CA ILE A 88 15.27 3.15 -22.84
C ILE A 88 15.19 1.78 -23.50
N PRO A 89 14.12 0.99 -23.28
CA PRO A 89 13.94 -0.27 -23.97
C PRO A 89 13.53 0.03 -25.42
N VAL A 90 14.47 -0.15 -26.35
CA VAL A 90 14.19 -0.19 -27.79
C VAL A 90 14.02 -1.63 -28.24
N ASN A 91 13.32 -1.86 -29.35
CA ASN A 91 13.28 -3.17 -29.99
C ASN A 91 14.43 -3.29 -31.01
N ASP A 92 14.75 -4.52 -31.42
CA ASP A 92 15.85 -4.79 -32.37
C ASP A 92 15.64 -4.10 -33.73
N PHE A 93 14.42 -3.73 -34.11
CA PHE A 93 14.15 -3.00 -35.37
C PHE A 93 14.73 -1.57 -35.34
N PHE A 94 14.80 -0.94 -34.17
CA PHE A 94 15.45 0.37 -34.01
C PHE A 94 16.98 0.29 -34.02
N ASP A 95 17.57 -0.87 -33.71
CA ASP A 95 19.03 -1.08 -33.78
C ASP A 95 19.53 -1.28 -35.23
N VAL A 96 18.64 -1.60 -36.19
CA VAL A 96 19.02 -1.81 -37.61
C VAL A 96 19.01 -0.51 -38.43
N LEU A 97 18.24 0.51 -38.02
CA LEU A 97 18.22 1.81 -38.69
C LEU A 97 19.29 2.74 -38.10
N VAL A 98 20.51 2.52 -38.58
CA VAL A 98 21.63 3.46 -38.48
C VAL A 98 21.48 4.51 -39.60
N ASP A 99 21.74 5.78 -39.27
CA ASP A 99 21.52 7.02 -40.04
C ASP A 99 20.12 7.66 -39.91
N ASP A 100 19.95 8.50 -38.86
CA ASP A 100 19.03 9.66 -38.72
C ASP A 100 17.54 9.56 -39.17
N GLU A 101 17.04 8.42 -39.64
CA GLU A 101 15.67 8.30 -40.19
C GLU A 101 14.61 7.98 -39.14
N VAL A 102 14.97 7.34 -38.03
CA VAL A 102 13.97 6.75 -37.12
C VAL A 102 13.80 7.51 -35.80
N ILE A 103 14.83 8.21 -35.33
CA ILE A 103 14.74 8.99 -34.09
C ILE A 103 14.44 10.44 -34.43
N SER A 104 13.15 10.77 -34.51
CA SER A 104 12.71 12.17 -34.59
C SER A 104 13.26 12.94 -33.38
N ARG A 105 14.01 14.02 -33.65
CA ARG A 105 14.51 14.95 -32.61
C ARG A 105 13.38 15.58 -31.78
N ASN A 106 12.14 15.52 -32.27
CA ASN A 106 10.94 16.10 -31.66
C ASN A 106 10.10 15.10 -30.84
N THR A 107 10.52 13.84 -30.72
CA THR A 107 9.80 12.83 -29.92
C THR A 107 10.47 12.52 -28.57
N LEU A 108 11.49 13.30 -28.19
CA LEU A 108 12.11 13.31 -26.86
C LEU A 108 11.45 14.37 -25.97
#